data_AF-A0A1A2N5N0-F1
#
_entry.id   AF-A0A1A2N5N0-F1
#
_cell.length_a   1.000
_cell.length_b   1.000
_cell.length_c   1.000
_cell.angle_alpha   90.00
_cell.angle_beta   90.00
_cell.angle_gamma   90.00
#
_symmetry.space_group_name_H-M   'P 1'
#
loop_
_entity.id
_entity.type
_entity.pdbx_description
1 polymer ?
#
loop_
_entity_poly.entity_id
_entity_poly.type
_entity_poly.pdbx_seq_one_letter_code
_entity_poly.pdbx_strand_id
1 'polypeptide(L)'
;MVASQEGIGILKLECPQGHPVGRILKDAPHQSVQYDPGAMVGPRRFWPDEEDQPQFNAQCRHCDKPVGDATATLQVKLAEVIADASVTTGTATLAYR
;
A
#
# COMPACT_ATOMS: atom_id res chain seq x y z
N MET A 1 -12.00 8.39 -25.68
CA MET A 1 -11.45 7.04 -25.44
C MET A 1 -11.31 6.91 -23.94
N VAL A 2 -12.14 6.07 -23.32
CA VAL A 2 -12.23 5.95 -21.86
C VAL A 2 -11.01 5.14 -21.43
N ALA A 3 -10.04 5.80 -20.79
CA ALA A 3 -8.91 5.10 -20.20
C ALA A 3 -9.49 4.17 -19.13
N SER A 4 -9.36 2.87 -19.37
CA SER A 4 -9.77 1.82 -18.44
C SER A 4 -9.13 2.11 -17.09
N GLN A 5 -9.94 2.61 -16.15
CA GLN A 5 -9.59 2.73 -14.74
C GLN A 5 -9.62 1.33 -14.05
N GLU A 6 -9.73 0.27 -14.85
CA GLU A 6 -9.59 -1.12 -14.45
C GLU A 6 -8.10 -1.40 -14.23
N GLY A 7 -7.67 -1.46 -12.96
CA GLY A 7 -6.25 -1.65 -12.61
C GLY A 7 -5.64 -0.55 -11.74
N ILE A 8 -6.40 0.49 -11.40
CA ILE A 8 -5.94 1.62 -10.59
C ILE A 8 -6.53 1.49 -9.19
N GLY A 9 -5.66 1.41 -8.18
CA GLY A 9 -6.07 1.20 -6.79
C GLY A 9 -5.13 1.89 -5.82
N ILE A 10 -5.70 2.47 -4.76
CA ILE A 10 -4.96 3.13 -3.69
C ILE A 10 -5.16 2.33 -2.41
N LEU A 11 -4.12 1.70 -1.87
CA LEU A 11 -4.17 1.02 -0.58
C LEU A 11 -3.50 1.89 0.48
N LYS A 12 -4.28 2.56 1.32
CA LYS A 12 -3.78 3.32 2.46
C LYS A 12 -3.29 2.37 3.55
N LEU A 13 -2.10 2.61 4.07
CA LEU A 13 -1.53 1.84 5.17
C LEU A 13 -1.74 2.58 6.47
N GLU A 14 -2.32 1.88 7.45
CA GLU A 14 -2.57 2.41 8.78
C GLU A 14 -2.02 1.49 9.85
N CYS A 15 -1.64 2.04 11.00
CA CYS A 15 -1.29 1.23 12.16
C CYS A 15 -2.59 0.72 12.83
N PRO A 16 -2.54 -0.23 13.78
CA PRO A 16 -3.74 -0.78 14.41
C PRO A 16 -4.39 0.19 15.42
N GLN A 17 -3.93 1.43 15.48
CA GLN A 17 -4.57 2.54 16.18
C GLN A 17 -5.21 3.54 15.21
N GLY A 18 -5.20 3.26 13.90
CA GLY A 18 -5.76 4.12 12.86
C GLY A 18 -4.86 5.28 12.43
N HIS A 19 -3.55 5.25 12.73
CA HIS A 19 -2.65 6.29 12.27
C HIS A 19 -2.19 6.04 10.83
N PRO A 20 -2.12 7.07 9.97
CA PRO A 20 -1.62 6.93 8.61
C PRO A 20 -0.11 6.67 8.63
N VAL A 21 0.30 5.48 8.17
CA VAL A 21 1.70 5.06 8.07
C VAL A 21 2.25 5.34 6.67
N GLY A 22 1.40 5.20 5.65
CA GLY A 22 1.75 5.44 4.26
C GLY A 22 0.59 5.11 3.34
N ARG A 23 0.85 5.07 2.04
CA ARG A 23 -0.12 4.63 1.03
C ARG A 23 0.60 3.98 -0.13
N ILE A 24 -0.05 2.99 -0.70
CA ILE A 24 0.38 2.25 -1.86
C ILE A 24 -0.52 2.68 -3.01
N LEU A 25 0.05 3.01 -4.15
CA LEU A 25 -0.66 3.51 -5.31
C LEU A 25 -0.31 2.63 -6.50
N LYS A 26 -1.32 2.14 -7.21
CA LYS A 26 -1.14 1.53 -8.54
C LYS A 26 -1.84 2.41 -9.55
N ASP A 27 -1.06 3.07 -10.41
CA ASP A 27 -1.55 4.09 -11.35
C ASP A 27 -1.98 3.49 -12.70
N ALA A 28 -1.48 2.30 -13.05
CA ALA A 28 -1.94 1.56 -14.22
C ALA A 28 -1.78 0.04 -14.00
N PRO A 29 -2.59 -0.80 -14.66
CA PRO A 29 -2.51 -2.26 -14.56
C PRO A 29 -1.12 -2.83 -14.93
N HIS A 30 -0.42 -2.18 -15.87
CA HIS A 30 0.94 -2.52 -16.30
C HIS A 30 2.03 -1.66 -15.62
N GLN A 31 1.65 -0.68 -14.80
CA GLN A 31 2.60 0.12 -14.03
C GLN A 31 2.91 -0.58 -12.72
N SER A 32 4.13 -0.34 -12.28
CA SER A 32 4.62 -0.78 -11.01
C SER A 32 3.91 -0.09 -9.86
N VAL A 33 3.69 -0.86 -8.80
CA VAL A 33 3.11 -0.36 -7.58
C VAL A 33 4.08 0.63 -6.93
N GLN A 34 3.59 1.79 -6.53
CA GLN A 34 4.38 2.85 -5.89
C GLN A 34 4.05 2.91 -4.41
N TYR A 35 5.08 2.94 -3.58
CA TYR A 35 4.96 3.19 -2.16
C TYR A 35 5.24 4.65 -1.83
N ASP A 36 4.26 5.32 -1.23
CA ASP A 36 4.39 6.67 -0.69
C ASP A 36 4.31 6.60 0.84
N PRO A 37 5.44 6.68 1.57
CA PRO A 37 5.47 6.67 3.03
C PRO A 37 4.87 7.94 3.67
N GLY A 38 4.32 8.88 2.89
CA GLY A 38 3.58 10.07 3.33
C GLY A 38 4.39 11.14 4.08
N ALA A 39 5.46 10.77 4.79
CA ALA A 39 6.20 11.60 5.73
C ALA A 39 7.72 11.63 5.50
N MET A 40 8.24 10.87 4.55
CA MET A 40 9.59 11.09 4.01
C MET A 40 9.43 11.78 2.66
N VAL A 41 9.99 12.99 2.55
CA VAL A 41 10.26 13.68 1.28
C VAL A 41 11.40 12.92 0.58
N GLY A 42 11.18 11.63 0.31
CA GLY A 42 12.05 10.76 -0.44
C GLY A 42 11.37 10.44 -1.78
N PRO A 43 12.15 10.17 -2.85
CA PRO A 43 11.57 9.81 -4.14
C PRO A 43 10.61 8.65 -3.95
N ARG A 44 9.40 8.74 -4.55
CA ARG A 44 8.40 7.66 -4.57
C ARG A 44 9.13 6.36 -4.88
N ARG A 45 9.14 5.44 -3.91
CA ARG A 45 9.88 4.20 -4.05
C ARG A 45 8.98 3.21 -4.75
N PHE A 46 9.57 2.44 -5.64
CA PHE A 46 8.93 1.26 -6.17
C PHE A 46 8.56 0.35 -4.98
N TRP A 47 7.32 -0.12 -4.94
CA TRP A 47 6.88 -1.11 -3.97
C TRP A 47 7.43 -2.47 -4.43
N PRO A 48 8.35 -3.09 -3.68
CA PRO A 48 8.95 -4.35 -4.10
C PRO A 48 7.92 -5.48 -4.08
N ASP A 49 8.08 -6.43 -5.00
CA ASP A 49 7.28 -7.63 -5.04
C ASP A 49 7.58 -8.54 -3.85
N GLU A 50 6.62 -9.38 -3.47
CA GLU A 50 6.79 -10.36 -2.39
C GLU A 50 8.02 -11.25 -2.57
N GLU A 51 8.35 -11.59 -3.83
CA GLU A 51 9.52 -12.41 -4.17
C GLU A 51 10.86 -11.72 -3.82
N ASP A 52 10.91 -10.39 -3.87
CA ASP A 52 12.10 -9.59 -3.55
C ASP A 52 12.10 -9.16 -2.07
N GLN A 53 10.94 -8.76 -1.57
CA GLN A 53 10.73 -8.36 -0.18
C GLN A 53 9.48 -9.03 0.40
N PRO A 54 9.60 -10.19 1.07
CA PRO A 54 8.45 -10.92 1.61
C PRO A 54 7.81 -10.24 2.84
N GLN A 55 8.57 -9.41 3.55
CA GLN A 55 8.09 -8.66 4.72
C GLN A 55 8.19 -7.16 4.47
N PHE A 56 7.03 -6.52 4.46
CA PHE A 56 6.93 -5.08 4.46
C PHE A 56 7.11 -4.55 5.88
N ASN A 57 8.05 -3.63 6.05
CA ASN A 57 8.27 -2.94 7.31
C ASN A 57 8.08 -1.43 7.13
N ALA A 58 7.40 -0.83 8.09
CA ALA A 58 7.24 0.60 8.19
C ALA A 58 7.30 1.02 9.66
N GLN A 59 7.48 2.31 9.91
CA GLN A 59 7.50 2.84 11.26
C GLN A 59 6.35 3.82 11.41
N CYS A 60 5.45 3.55 12.35
CA CYS A 60 4.38 4.47 12.67
C CYS A 60 4.96 5.62 13.50
N ARG A 61 5.03 6.83 12.93
CA ARG A 61 5.59 8.01 13.63
C ARG A 61 4.71 8.49 14.79
N HIS A 62 3.41 8.20 14.75
CA HIS A 62 2.47 8.57 15.81
C HIS A 62 2.61 7.66 17.04
N CYS A 63 2.83 6.37 16.83
CA CYS A 63 3.06 5.41 17.92
C CYS A 63 4.54 5.27 18.27
N ASP A 64 5.43 5.79 17.43
CA ASP A 64 6.87 5.52 17.40
C ASP A 64 7.19 4.01 17.43
N LYS A 65 6.34 3.20 16.80
CA LYS A 65 6.43 1.74 16.80
C LYS A 65 6.67 1.18 15.41
N PRO A 66 7.51 0.15 15.27
CA PRO A 66 7.60 -0.61 14.04
C PRO A 66 6.26 -1.31 13.77
N VAL A 67 5.76 -1.14 12.56
CA VAL A 67 4.59 -1.82 12.05
C VAL A 67 4.99 -2.55 10.78
N GLY A 68 4.46 -3.73 10.57
CA GLY A 68 4.83 -4.53 9.42
C GLY A 68 3.80 -5.58 9.13
N ASP A 69 3.76 -5.99 7.89
CA ASP A 69 2.84 -7.03 7.42
C ASP A 69 3.49 -7.81 6.28
N ALA A 70 2.88 -8.93 5.91
CA ALA A 70 3.37 -9.69 4.78
C ALA A 70 3.08 -8.90 3.49
N THR A 71 4.09 -8.78 2.62
CA THR A 71 3.89 -8.14 1.31
C THR A 71 2.79 -8.85 0.54
N ALA A 72 2.72 -10.18 0.66
CA ALA A 72 1.61 -11.03 0.22
C ALA A 72 0.24 -10.49 0.59
N THR A 73 0.03 -10.21 1.88
CA THR A 73 -1.24 -9.73 2.42
C THR A 73 -1.60 -8.35 1.88
N LEU A 74 -0.61 -7.46 1.71
CA LEU A 74 -0.82 -6.15 1.12
C LEU A 74 -1.11 -6.22 -0.38
N GLN A 75 -0.46 -7.13 -1.11
CA GLN A 75 -0.73 -7.38 -2.53
C GLN A 75 -2.14 -7.95 -2.73
N VAL A 76 -2.56 -8.91 -1.91
CA VAL A 76 -3.92 -9.47 -1.94
C VAL A 76 -4.95 -8.36 -1.68
N LYS A 77 -4.77 -7.55 -0.62
CA LYS A 77 -5.66 -6.43 -0.33
C LYS A 77 -5.71 -5.40 -1.46
N LEU A 78 -4.58 -5.10 -2.09
CA LEU A 78 -4.53 -4.19 -3.23
C LEU A 78 -5.25 -4.81 -4.45
N ALA A 79 -5.09 -6.11 -4.68
CA ALA A 79 -5.76 -6.82 -5.76
C ALA A 79 -7.28 -6.87 -5.55
N GLU A 80 -7.74 -7.05 -4.30
CA GLU A 80 -9.15 -6.95 -3.93
C GLU A 80 -9.68 -5.54 -4.26
N VAL A 81 -9.02 -4.48 -3.79
CA VAL A 81 -9.40 -3.09 -4.09
C VAL A 81 -9.43 -2.80 -5.59
N ILE A 82 -8.48 -3.34 -6.35
CA ILE A 82 -8.45 -3.16 -7.81
C ILE A 82 -9.57 -3.95 -8.49
N ALA A 83 -9.90 -5.14 -7.99
CA ALA A 83 -11.00 -5.96 -8.48
C ALA A 83 -12.37 -5.36 -8.12
N ASP A 84 -12.45 -4.64 -7.01
CA ASP A 84 -13.63 -3.91 -6.56
C ASP A 84 -13.83 -2.63 -7.37
N ALA A 85 -14.55 -2.72 -8.49
CA ALA A 85 -14.88 -1.58 -9.34
C ALA A 85 -15.67 -0.45 -8.63
N SER A 86 -16.22 -0.72 -7.45
CA SER A 86 -16.91 0.28 -6.62
C SER A 86 -15.97 1.04 -5.66
N VAL A 87 -14.79 0.51 -5.38
CA VAL A 87 -13.88 1.02 -4.35
C VAL A 87 -12.46 1.10 -4.91
N THR A 88 -12.07 2.27 -5.42
CA THR A 88 -10.69 2.50 -5.93
C THR A 88 -9.69 2.81 -4.81
N THR A 89 -10.14 2.88 -3.55
CA THR A 89 -9.31 3.17 -2.38
C THR A 89 -9.63 2.21 -1.25
N GLY A 90 -8.67 1.36 -0.88
CA GLY A 90 -8.74 0.52 0.31
C GLY A 90 -7.88 1.04 1.44
N THR A 91 -8.07 0.45 2.62
CA THR A 91 -7.23 0.64 3.81
C THR A 91 -6.73 -0.71 4.29
N ALA A 92 -5.43 -0.80 4.55
CA ALA A 92 -4.79 -1.95 5.15
C ALA A 92 -4.17 -1.57 6.48
N THR A 93 -4.73 -2.14 7.53
CA THR A 93 -4.15 -2.08 8.87
C THR A 93 -2.96 -3.01 8.95
N LEU A 94 -1.79 -2.46 9.28
CA LEU A 94 -0.54 -3.16 9.56
C LEU A 94 -0.50 -3.59 11.02
N ALA A 95 -0.06 -4.81 11.30
CA ALA A 95 0.14 -5.26 12.68
C ALA A 95 1.39 -4.60 13.30
N TYR A 96 1.41 -4.49 14.63
CA TYR A 96 2.66 -4.18 15.34
C TYR A 96 3.60 -5.37 15.26
N ARG A 97 4.87 -5.10 14.98
CA ARG A 97 5.96 -6.08 15.02
C ARG A 97 6.76 -5.93 16.31
#